data_AF-A0AAU3HGK9-F1
#
_entry.id   AF-A0AAU3HGK9-F1
#
_cell.length_a   1.000
_cell.length_b   1.000
_cell.length_c   1.000
_cell.angle_alpha   90.00
_cell.angle_beta   90.00
_cell.angle_gamma   90.00
#
_symmetry.space_group_name_H-M   'P 1'
#
loop_
_entity.id
_entity.type
_entity.pdbx_description
1 polymer ?
#
loop_
_entity_poly.entity_id
_entity_poly.type
_entity_poly.pdbx_seq_one_letter_code
_entity_poly.pdbx_strand_id
1 'polypeptide(L)'
;MTAPRRTVSPATSAPFRSGDVLRLTRAASPQFARPIAVRVIRTLEWPTFDGWCWLDGYQLGPDGSAVARRELFVQLAGVRLLTAPTIPSPARRAPSRRTPVQVGA
;
A
#
# COMPACT_ATOMS: atom_id res chain seq x y z
N MET A 1 -7.09 -16.48 25.29
CA MET A 1 -7.99 -15.83 24.30
C MET A 1 -7.39 -16.06 22.93
N THR A 2 -7.65 -17.24 22.38
CA THR A 2 -7.05 -17.74 21.13
C THR A 2 -8.07 -17.53 20.02
N ALA A 3 -7.74 -16.68 19.04
CA ALA A 3 -8.60 -16.46 17.88
C ALA A 3 -8.77 -17.78 17.10
N PRO A 4 -10.01 -18.17 16.72
CA PRO A 4 -10.24 -19.46 16.07
C PRO A 4 -9.62 -19.48 14.67
N ARG A 5 -8.86 -20.53 14.38
CA ARG A 5 -8.50 -20.93 13.01
C ARG A 5 -9.79 -21.21 12.24
N ARG A 6 -10.12 -20.38 11.25
CA ARG A 6 -11.15 -20.71 10.26
C ARG A 6 -10.75 -20.24 8.86
N THR A 7 -10.84 -21.23 7.98
CA THR A 7 -10.92 -21.26 6.52
C THR A 7 -10.73 -19.94 5.78
N VAL A 8 -9.65 -19.88 5.01
CA VAL A 8 -9.32 -18.83 4.05
C VAL A 8 -10.34 -18.90 2.91
N SER A 9 -11.20 -17.89 2.78
CA SER A 9 -11.96 -17.69 1.53
C SER A 9 -11.03 -17.03 0.52
N PRO A 10 -10.91 -17.55 -0.71
CA PRO A 10 -9.94 -17.03 -1.67
C PRO A 10 -10.45 -15.75 -2.34
N ALA A 11 -9.50 -14.83 -2.52
CA ALA A 11 -9.47 -13.79 -3.56
C ALA A 11 -10.49 -12.65 -3.48
N THR A 12 -10.29 -11.72 -2.55
CA THR A 12 -10.29 -10.30 -2.97
C THR A 12 -8.85 -9.87 -2.98
N SER A 13 -8.30 -9.59 -4.17
CA SER A 13 -6.97 -8.99 -4.30
C SER A 13 -6.88 -7.84 -3.30
N ALA A 14 -5.88 -7.88 -2.43
CA ALA A 14 -5.65 -6.85 -1.44
C ALA A 14 -5.87 -5.45 -2.06
N PRO A 15 -6.81 -4.63 -1.56
CA PRO A 15 -7.22 -3.41 -2.25
C PRO A 15 -6.13 -2.34 -2.26
N PHE A 16 -5.12 -2.48 -1.39
CA PHE A 16 -4.00 -1.55 -1.29
C PHE A 16 -2.69 -2.24 -1.68
N ARG A 17 -1.88 -1.51 -2.44
CA ARG A 17 -0.57 -1.92 -2.92
C ARG A 17 0.52 -1.39 -2.00
N SER A 18 1.65 -2.09 -1.98
CA SER A 18 2.87 -1.58 -1.35
C SER A 18 3.24 -0.21 -1.91
N GLY A 19 3.47 0.74 -1.02
CA GLY A 19 3.78 2.13 -1.34
C GLY A 19 2.59 3.08 -1.37
N ASP A 20 1.34 2.59 -1.35
CA ASP A 20 0.16 3.44 -1.22
C ASP A 20 0.22 4.25 0.08
N VAL A 21 -0.16 5.53 0.01
CA VAL A 21 -0.31 6.38 1.19
C VAL A 21 -1.78 6.55 1.50
N LEU A 22 -2.19 6.06 2.68
CA LEU A 22 -3.56 6.05 3.16
C LEU A 22 -3.75 7.06 4.28
N ARG A 23 -4.89 7.76 4.28
CA ARG A 23 -5.37 8.53 5.43
C ARG A 23 -6.36 7.69 6.20
N LEU A 24 -5.98 7.34 7.42
CA LEU A 24 -6.82 6.59 8.35
C LEU A 24 -7.47 7.58 9.32
N THR A 25 -8.79 7.52 9.40
CA THR A 25 -9.61 8.35 10.30
C THR A 25 -10.43 7.44 11.20
N ARG A 26 -11.23 8.02 12.10
CA ARG A 26 -12.18 7.28 12.93
C ARG A 26 -13.14 6.39 12.13
N ALA A 27 -13.44 6.75 10.87
CA ALA A 27 -14.25 5.94 9.97
C ALA A 27 -13.53 4.64 9.53
N ALA A 28 -12.19 4.65 9.50
CA ALA A 28 -11.40 3.47 9.16
C ALA A 28 -11.19 2.55 10.38
N SER A 29 -11.10 3.10 11.59
CA SER A 29 -11.12 2.33 12.83
C SER A 29 -11.34 3.26 14.02
N PRO A 30 -12.09 2.85 15.06
CA PRO A 30 -12.35 3.68 16.25
C PRO A 30 -11.08 4.16 16.96
N GLN A 31 -9.97 3.44 16.83
CA GLN A 31 -8.68 3.79 17.46
C GLN A 31 -8.04 5.07 16.88
N PHE A 32 -8.50 5.57 15.74
CA PHE A 32 -7.95 6.76 15.08
C PHE A 32 -8.77 8.02 15.40
N ALA A 33 -8.87 8.38 16.69
CA ALA A 33 -9.48 9.64 17.11
C ALA A 33 -8.79 10.86 16.48
N ARG A 34 -7.47 10.77 16.28
CA ARG A 34 -6.68 11.68 15.46
C ARG A 34 -6.33 11.01 14.14
N PRO A 35 -6.64 11.63 12.98
CA PRO A 35 -6.29 11.05 11.69
C PRO A 35 -4.77 10.88 11.51
N ILE A 36 -4.35 9.73 10.98
CA ILE A 36 -2.94 9.44 10.68
C ILE A 36 -2.76 9.15 9.20
N ALA A 37 -1.59 9.47 8.65
CA ALA A 37 -1.18 9.03 7.32
C ALA A 37 -0.30 7.79 7.45
N VAL A 38 -0.49 6.80 6.58
CA VAL A 38 0.24 5.53 6.62
C VAL A 38 0.67 5.14 5.21
N ARG A 39 1.94 4.81 5.04
CA ARG A 39 2.46 4.20 3.82
C ARG A 39 2.43 2.68 3.94
N VAL A 40 1.68 2.03 3.07
CA VAL A 40 1.49 0.58 3.05
C VAL A 40 2.80 -0.12 2.70
N ILE A 41 3.20 -1.10 3.51
CA ILE A 41 4.30 -2.02 3.21
C ILE A 41 3.71 -3.26 2.56
N ARG A 42 2.68 -3.84 3.18
CA ARG A 42 1.95 -5.00 2.67
C ARG A 42 0.55 -5.05 3.26
N THR A 43 -0.35 -5.64 2.51
CA THR A 43 -1.66 -6.06 3.00
C THR A 43 -1.57 -7.51 3.44
N LEU A 44 -2.12 -7.82 4.61
CA LEU A 44 -2.15 -9.18 5.13
C LEU A 44 -3.49 -9.82 4.73
N GLU A 45 -3.42 -10.97 4.06
CA GLU A 45 -4.60 -11.75 3.62
C GLU A 45 -5.24 -12.53 4.79
N TRP A 46 -5.28 -11.92 5.98
CA TRP A 46 -5.86 -12.54 7.16
C TRP A 46 -7.38 -12.53 7.05
N PRO A 47 -8.06 -13.66 7.32
CA PRO A 47 -9.52 -13.71 7.27
C PRO A 47 -10.08 -12.77 8.31
N THR A 48 -10.83 -11.77 7.84
CA THR A 48 -11.49 -10.78 8.69
C THR A 48 -12.93 -10.62 8.25
N PHE A 49 -13.74 -9.99 9.08
CA PHE A 49 -15.13 -9.69 8.76
C PHE A 49 -15.24 -8.91 7.45
N ASP A 50 -16.35 -9.06 6.73
CA ASP A 50 -16.58 -8.40 5.46
C ASP A 50 -16.28 -6.88 5.54
N GLY A 51 -15.43 -6.41 4.62
CA GLY A 51 -15.03 -5.00 4.55
C GLY A 51 -13.94 -4.58 5.53
N TRP A 52 -13.33 -5.51 6.27
CA TRP A 52 -12.15 -5.26 7.11
C TRP A 52 -10.87 -5.80 6.46
N CYS A 53 -9.74 -5.25 6.87
CA CYS A 53 -8.43 -5.60 6.31
C CYS A 53 -7.31 -5.34 7.33
N TRP A 54 -6.31 -6.22 7.34
CA TRP A 54 -5.06 -6.01 8.06
C TRP A 54 -3.98 -5.42 7.16
N LEU A 55 -3.33 -4.37 7.64
CA LEU A 55 -2.29 -3.65 6.93
C LEU A 55 -1.06 -3.53 7.80
N ASP A 56 0.10 -3.71 7.18
CA ASP A 56 1.39 -3.37 7.77
C ASP A 56 1.91 -2.15 7.03
N GLY A 57 2.24 -1.09 7.76
CA GLY A 57 2.60 0.19 7.18
C GLY A 57 3.39 1.11 8.09
N TYR A 58 4.07 2.07 7.50
CA TYR A 58 4.73 3.14 8.22
C TYR A 58 3.78 4.30 8.43
N GLN A 59 3.50 4.67 9.68
CA GLN A 59 2.91 5.96 9.99
C GLN A 59 3.85 7.06 9.48
N LEU A 60 3.28 8.06 8.82
CA LEU A 60 4.00 9.20 8.31
C LEU A 60 3.89 10.39 9.27
N GLY A 61 5.01 11.10 9.44
CA GLY A 61 5.07 12.40 10.10
C GLY A 61 4.56 13.53 9.20
N PRO A 62 4.49 14.77 9.72
CA PRO A 62 4.08 15.95 8.95
C PRO A 62 4.95 16.23 7.73
N ASP A 63 6.21 15.80 7.77
CA ASP A 63 7.22 15.90 6.71
C ASP A 63 7.18 14.73 5.71
N GLY A 64 6.28 13.75 5.92
CA GLY A 64 6.20 12.53 5.11
C GLY A 64 7.24 11.47 5.47
N SER A 65 8.04 11.66 6.52
CA SER A 65 8.99 10.66 7.00
C SER A 65 8.28 9.50 7.71
N ALA A 66 8.84 8.30 7.63
CA ALA A 66 8.32 7.14 8.36
C ALA A 66 8.68 7.26 9.84
N VAL A 67 7.70 7.54 10.69
CA VAL A 67 7.92 7.75 12.14
C VAL A 67 7.76 6.47 12.97
N ALA A 68 6.91 5.53 12.53
CA ALA A 68 6.69 4.26 13.23
C ALA A 68 6.12 3.21 12.29
N ARG A 69 6.54 1.95 12.43
CA ARG A 69 5.87 0.80 11.79
C ARG A 69 4.69 0.36 12.63
N ARG A 70 3.55 0.07 11.99
CA ARG A 70 2.32 -0.36 12.65
C ARG A 70 1.61 -1.45 11.87
N GLU A 71 1.10 -2.42 12.61
CA GLU A 71 0.08 -3.36 12.15
C GLU A 71 -1.29 -2.77 12.49
N LEU A 72 -2.15 -2.62 11.48
CA LEU A 72 -3.37 -1.84 11.56
C LEU A 72 -4.54 -2.68 11.05
N PHE A 73 -5.61 -2.70 11.85
CA PHE A 73 -6.88 -3.31 11.48
C PHE A 73 -7.87 -2.22 11.08
N VAL A 74 -8.25 -2.19 9.80
CA VAL A 74 -9.02 -1.09 9.21
C VAL A 74 -10.24 -1.58 8.45
N GLN A 75 -11.30 -0.79 8.49
CA GLN A 75 -12.50 -0.94 7.68
C GLN A 75 -12.32 -0.18 6.37
N LEU A 76 -12.39 -0.90 5.24
CA LEU A 76 -12.12 -0.41 3.89
C LEU A 76 -12.97 0.81 3.53
N ALA A 77 -14.24 0.81 3.93
CA ALA A 77 -15.18 1.91 3.66
C ALA A 77 -14.74 3.27 4.26
N GLY A 78 -13.90 3.26 5.30
CA GLY A 78 -13.41 4.46 5.96
C GLY A 78 -12.00 4.89 5.55
N VAL A 79 -11.31 4.12 4.72
CA VAL A 79 -9.95 4.40 4.26
C VAL A 79 -9.99 5.37 3.07
N ARG A 80 -9.12 6.37 3.09
CA ARG A 80 -8.92 7.27 1.93
C ARG A 80 -7.51 7.12 1.38
N LEU A 81 -7.39 6.85 0.08
CA LEU A 81 -6.11 6.87 -0.63
C LEU A 81 -5.70 8.32 -0.91
N LEU A 82 -4.54 8.74 -0.42
CA LEU A 82 -3.98 10.09 -0.66
C LEU A 82 -3.06 10.11 -1.87
N THR A 83 -2.25 9.07 -2.03
CA THR A 83 -1.28 8.96 -3.12
C THR A 83 -1.10 7.49 -3.46
N ALA A 84 -1.39 7.13 -4.70
CA ALA A 84 -0.90 5.88 -5.29
C ALA A 84 0.61 6.04 -5.54
N PRO A 85 1.44 5.01 -5.37
CA PRO A 85 2.87 5.14 -5.56
C PRO A 85 3.13 5.68 -6.97
N THR A 86 3.78 6.85 -7.04
CA THR A 86 4.53 7.25 -8.23
C THR A 86 5.70 6.29 -8.29
N ILE A 87 5.46 5.06 -8.77
CA ILE A 87 6.54 4.27 -9.33
C ILE A 87 6.99 5.10 -10.53
N PRO A 88 8.22 5.64 -10.57
CA PRO A 88 8.73 6.14 -11.83
C PRO A 88 8.66 4.95 -12.77
N SER A 89 7.69 4.96 -13.68
CA SER A 89 7.60 3.97 -14.74
C SER A 89 9.01 3.90 -15.31
N PRO A 90 9.68 2.72 -15.34
CA PRO A 90 11.04 2.66 -15.83
C PRO A 90 10.99 3.29 -17.21
N ALA A 91 11.60 4.47 -17.34
CA ALA A 91 11.65 5.20 -18.59
C ALA A 91 12.11 4.18 -19.61
N ARG A 92 11.22 3.83 -20.54
CA ARG A 92 11.47 2.85 -21.60
C ARG A 92 12.82 3.24 -22.16
N ARG A 93 13.88 2.49 -21.83
CA ARG A 93 15.23 2.73 -22.34
C ARG A 93 15.05 2.73 -23.84
N ALA A 94 15.06 3.92 -24.43
CA ALA A 94 14.98 4.06 -25.87
C ALA A 94 16.15 3.23 -26.40
N PRO A 95 15.93 2.29 -27.34
CA PRO A 95 17.04 1.59 -27.94
C PRO A 95 17.94 2.66 -28.54
N SER A 96 19.16 2.78 -28.00
CA SER A 96 20.20 3.62 -28.57
C SER A 96 20.35 3.16 -30.01
N ARG A 97 19.96 4.05 -30.92
CA ARG A 97 20.05 3.85 -32.36
C ARG A 97 21.53 3.66 -32.68
N ARG A 98 21.98 2.39 -32.72
CA ARG A 98 23.29 2.03 -33.27
C ARG A 98 23.25 2.47 -34.73
N THR A 99 23.86 3.61 -35.02
CA THR A 99 24.20 4.01 -36.37
C THR A 99 25.18 2.96 -36.93
N PRO A 100 24.87 2.28 -38.03
CA PRO A 100 25.87 1.50 -38.73
C PRO A 100 26.87 2.50 -39.32
N VAL A 101 28.14 2.38 -38.94
CA VAL A 101 29.24 3.06 -39.62
C VAL A 101 29.42 2.37 -40.98
N GLN A 102 29.10 3.07 -42.07
CA GLN A 102 29.52 2.63 -43.40
C GLN A 102 31.01 2.93 -43.53
N VAL A 103 31.84 1.88 -43.63
CA VAL A 103 33.22 1.99 -44.10
C VAL A 103 33.23 1.46 -45.52
N GLY A 104 33.37 2.36 -46.49
CA GLY A 104 33.68 2.03 -47.87
C GLY A 104 35.16 2.32 -48.15
N ALA A 105 35.84 1.36 -48.76
CA ALA A 105 36.96 1.52 -49.70
C ALA A 105 37.25 0.14 -50.31
#